data_AF-A0A524KEI3-F1
#
_entry.id   AF-A0A524KEI3-F1
#
_cell.length_a   1.000
_cell.length_b   1.000
_cell.length_c   1.000
_cell.angle_alpha   90.00
_cell.angle_beta   90.00
_cell.angle_gamma   90.00
#
_symmetry.space_group_name_H-M   'P 1'
#
loop_
_entity.id
_entity.type
_entity.pdbx_description
1 polymer ?
#
loop_
_entity_poly.entity_id
_entity_poly.type
_entity_poly.pdbx_seq_one_letter_code
_entity_poly.pdbx_strand_id
1 'polypeptide(L)'
;SWSIWEGAGVSMNDAFARVLAPAWTIVIASIVAEVFSELVDTEVYHLWTVKVTRRFQWSRVLASNAVSVPLDSVIFCWLAFGLGFGMPAAEVWQIVWFNVAIKGAVTILSLPAIYLTGKGRESLDV
;
A
#
# COMPACT_ATOMS: atom_id res chain seq x y z
N SER A 1 -5.27 25.46 3.28
CA SER A 1 -6.42 25.48 4.21
C SER A 1 -6.46 24.28 5.18
N TRP A 2 -5.47 23.36 5.16
CA TRP A 2 -5.39 22.19 6.07
C TRP A 2 -5.32 22.54 7.58
N SER A 3 -5.04 23.79 7.93
CA SER A 3 -4.94 24.28 9.31
C SER A 3 -6.19 24.96 9.86
N ILE A 4 -7.28 25.08 9.08
CA ILE A 4 -8.49 25.78 9.52
C ILE A 4 -9.53 24.76 9.99
N TRP A 5 -9.48 24.39 11.28
CA TRP A 5 -10.61 23.76 11.95
C TRP A 5 -11.45 24.85 12.64
N GLU A 6 -12.43 25.38 11.92
CA GLU A 6 -13.43 26.31 12.47
C GLU A 6 -14.43 25.53 13.32
N GLY A 7 -14.06 25.34 14.58
CA GLY A 7 -14.78 24.53 15.57
C GLY A 7 -16.09 25.10 16.12
N ALA A 8 -16.72 26.10 15.51
CA ALA A 8 -17.96 26.66 16.06
C ALA A 8 -18.88 27.17 14.96
N GLY A 9 -20.01 26.47 14.74
CA GLY A 9 -21.13 26.96 13.90
C GLY A 9 -21.45 26.16 12.64
N VAL A 10 -20.99 24.91 12.53
CA VAL A 10 -21.22 24.07 11.33
C VAL A 10 -22.37 23.11 11.59
N SER A 11 -23.33 23.03 10.66
CA SER A 11 -24.45 22.09 10.79
C SER A 11 -23.95 20.63 10.73
N MET A 12 -24.70 19.69 11.32
CA MET A 12 -24.35 18.26 11.29
C MET A 12 -24.12 17.76 9.84
N ASN A 13 -24.93 18.24 8.89
CA ASN A 13 -24.85 17.86 7.50
C ASN A 13 -23.56 18.37 6.83
N ASP A 14 -23.12 19.59 7.14
CA ASP A 14 -21.89 20.16 6.60
C ASP A 14 -20.65 19.48 7.15
N ALA A 15 -20.65 19.11 8.44
CA ALA A 15 -19.58 18.32 9.03
C ALA A 15 -19.47 16.94 8.37
N PHE A 16 -20.61 16.29 8.14
CA PHE A 16 -20.68 15.00 7.47
C PHE A 16 -20.17 15.07 6.02
N ALA A 17 -20.60 16.09 5.27
CA ALA A 17 -20.14 16.34 3.91
C ALA A 17 -18.62 16.59 3.85
N ARG A 18 -18.04 17.32 4.81
CA ARG A 18 -16.59 17.58 4.86
C ARG A 18 -15.76 16.32 5.12
N VAL A 19 -16.26 15.38 5.92
CA VAL A 19 -15.58 14.11 6.20
C VAL A 19 -15.68 13.14 5.02
N LEU A 20 -16.83 13.11 4.33
CA LEU A 20 -17.06 12.17 3.23
C LEU A 20 -16.65 12.69 1.85
N ALA A 21 -16.59 13.99 1.63
CA ALA A 21 -16.21 14.59 0.35
C ALA A 21 -14.89 14.02 -0.23
N PRO A 22 -13.84 13.77 0.56
CA PRO A 22 -12.59 13.25 0.04
C PRO A 22 -12.57 11.73 -0.17
N ALA A 23 -13.62 11.00 0.22
CA ALA A 23 -13.64 9.54 0.15
C ALA A 23 -13.41 9.03 -1.28
N TRP A 24 -13.97 9.71 -2.28
CA TRP A 24 -13.74 9.39 -3.69
C TRP A 24 -12.33 9.66 -4.18
N THR A 25 -11.66 10.69 -3.66
CA THR A 25 -10.26 10.94 -3.98
C THR A 25 -9.37 9.83 -3.45
N ILE A 26 -9.64 9.36 -2.22
CA ILE A 26 -8.91 8.24 -1.61
C ILE A 26 -9.14 6.96 -2.41
N VAL A 27 -10.39 6.65 -2.78
CA VAL A 27 -10.73 5.45 -3.55
C VAL A 27 -10.04 5.43 -4.92
N ILE A 28 -10.08 6.53 -5.65
CA ILE A 28 -9.42 6.63 -6.96
C ILE A 28 -7.89 6.50 -6.79
N ALA A 29 -7.31 7.18 -5.80
CA ALA A 29 -5.89 7.07 -5.50
C ALA A 29 -5.48 5.62 -5.18
N SER A 30 -6.27 4.89 -4.39
CA SER A 30 -6.03 3.48 -4.07
C SER A 30 -6.07 2.60 -5.30
N ILE A 31 -7.08 2.75 -6.17
CA ILE A 31 -7.19 1.94 -7.40
C ILE A 31 -5.98 2.17 -8.31
N VAL A 32 -5.59 3.43 -8.50
CA VAL A 32 -4.42 3.78 -9.31
C VAL A 32 -3.15 3.18 -8.71
N ALA A 33 -2.92 3.38 -7.42
CA ALA A 33 -1.74 2.87 -6.73
C ALA A 33 -1.64 1.34 -6.83
N GLU A 34 -2.75 0.63 -6.63
CA GLU A 34 -2.79 -0.83 -6.70
C GLU A 34 -2.45 -1.34 -8.11
N VAL A 35 -3.01 -0.74 -9.17
CA VAL A 35 -2.72 -1.13 -10.55
C VAL A 35 -1.23 -0.97 -10.87
N PHE A 36 -0.62 0.14 -10.46
CA PHE A 36 0.82 0.34 -10.68
C PHE A 36 1.67 -0.60 -9.82
N SER A 37 1.27 -0.84 -8.58
CA SER A 37 1.94 -1.74 -7.64
C SER A 37 1.94 -3.18 -8.15
N GLU A 38 0.82 -3.66 -8.67
CA GLU A 38 0.66 -5.03 -9.16
C GLU A 38 1.44 -5.28 -10.48
N LEU A 39 1.47 -4.29 -11.37
CA LEU A 39 2.31 -4.35 -12.57
C LEU A 39 3.80 -4.48 -12.20
N VAL A 40 4.26 -3.68 -11.24
CA VAL A 40 5.66 -3.73 -10.78
C VAL A 40 5.94 -5.00 -9.98
N ASP A 41 5.01 -5.46 -9.14
CA ASP A 41 5.15 -6.71 -8.39
C ASP A 41 5.39 -7.88 -9.34
N THR A 42 4.58 -7.97 -10.40
CA THR A 42 4.66 -9.03 -11.40
C THR A 42 6.01 -9.01 -12.15
N GLU A 43 6.46 -7.84 -12.58
CA GLU A 43 7.75 -7.68 -13.27
C GLU A 43 8.94 -8.03 -12.37
N VAL A 44 8.94 -7.53 -11.13
CA VAL A 44 10.00 -7.81 -10.15
C VAL A 44 10.03 -9.30 -9.79
N TYR A 45 8.86 -9.92 -9.63
CA TYR A 45 8.75 -11.35 -9.38
C TYR A 45 9.32 -12.18 -10.53
N HIS A 46 9.01 -11.80 -11.78
CA HIS A 46 9.52 -12.49 -12.96
C HIS A 46 11.04 -12.34 -13.08
N LEU A 47 11.56 -11.12 -12.89
CA LEU A 47 12.99 -10.83 -12.90
C LEU A 47 13.75 -11.60 -11.81
N TRP A 48 13.21 -11.68 -10.59
CA TRP A 48 13.83 -12.41 -9.49
C TRP A 48 13.84 -13.93 -9.73
N THR A 49 12.74 -14.47 -10.26
CA THR A 49 12.61 -15.91 -10.57
C THR A 49 13.58 -16.36 -11.66
N VAL A 50 13.89 -15.48 -12.63
CA VAL A 50 14.80 -15.78 -13.75
C VAL A 50 16.27 -15.61 -13.38
N LYS A 51 16.64 -14.62 -12.55
CA LYS A 51 18.05 -14.27 -12.28
C LYS A 51 18.66 -14.79 -10.98
N VAL A 52 17.90 -14.96 -9.90
CA VAL A 52 18.51 -15.09 -8.56
C VAL A 52 18.44 -16.50 -8.00
N THR A 53 17.28 -17.05 -7.61
CA THR A 53 17.22 -18.42 -7.05
C THR A 53 15.79 -18.98 -7.00
N ARG A 54 15.60 -20.26 -7.31
CA ARG A 54 14.32 -21.01 -7.19
C ARG A 54 14.03 -21.62 -5.81
N ARG A 55 14.98 -21.55 -4.86
CA ARG A 55 15.03 -22.44 -3.69
C ARG A 55 14.23 -21.98 -2.47
N PHE A 56 13.92 -20.69 -2.37
CA PHE A 56 13.27 -20.11 -1.18
C PHE A 56 12.00 -19.34 -1.57
N GLN A 57 10.83 -19.81 -1.12
CA GLN A 57 9.55 -19.19 -1.48
C GLN A 57 9.40 -17.78 -0.87
N TRP A 58 9.87 -17.59 0.37
CA TRP A 58 9.85 -16.33 1.12
C TRP A 58 10.69 -15.21 0.48
N SER A 59 11.82 -15.54 -0.16
CA SER A 59 12.69 -14.53 -0.77
C SER A 59 12.02 -13.82 -1.96
N ARG A 60 11.12 -14.50 -2.67
CA ARG A 60 10.37 -13.90 -3.78
C ARG A 60 9.34 -12.89 -3.28
N VAL A 61 8.62 -13.26 -2.23
CA VAL A 61 7.61 -12.41 -1.59
C VAL A 61 8.26 -11.16 -1.00
N LEU A 62 9.41 -11.31 -0.34
CA LEU A 62 10.17 -10.16 0.16
C LEU A 62 10.68 -9.26 -0.97
N ALA A 63 11.23 -9.84 -2.04
CA ALA A 63 11.78 -9.06 -3.15
C ALA A 63 10.71 -8.24 -3.88
N SER A 64 9.54 -8.83 -4.15
CA SER A 64 8.46 -8.15 -4.84
C SER A 64 7.81 -7.07 -3.94
N ASN A 65 7.48 -7.42 -2.69
CA ASN A 65 6.94 -6.45 -1.73
C ASN A 65 7.91 -5.30 -1.42
N ALA A 66 9.22 -5.53 -1.41
CA ALA A 66 10.21 -4.49 -1.15
C ALA A 66 10.18 -3.36 -2.19
N VAL A 67 9.68 -3.62 -3.41
CA VAL A 67 9.58 -2.61 -4.48
C VAL A 67 8.14 -2.11 -4.59
N SER A 68 7.16 -3.01 -4.54
CA SER A 68 5.76 -2.66 -4.76
C SER A 68 5.14 -1.90 -3.59
N VAL A 69 5.47 -2.22 -2.34
CA VAL A 69 4.93 -1.53 -1.15
C VAL A 69 5.35 -0.06 -1.09
N PRO A 70 6.64 0.31 -1.31
CA PRO A 70 7.02 1.71 -1.43
C PRO A 70 6.34 2.43 -2.59
N LEU A 71 6.24 1.76 -3.75
CA LEU A 71 5.63 2.35 -4.94
C LEU A 71 4.14 2.67 -4.72
N ASP A 72 3.37 1.69 -4.22
CA ASP A 72 1.97 1.86 -3.83
C ASP A 72 1.81 3.03 -2.86
N SER A 73 2.62 3.05 -1.79
CA SER A 73 2.52 4.07 -0.75
C SER A 73 2.83 5.47 -1.28
N VAL A 74 3.82 5.61 -2.17
CA VAL A 74 4.17 6.89 -2.82
C VAL A 74 3.02 7.35 -3.71
N ILE A 75 2.54 6.50 -4.61
CA ILE A 75 1.48 6.84 -5.57
C ILE A 75 0.19 7.20 -4.82
N PHE A 76 -0.21 6.37 -3.85
CA PHE A 76 -1.39 6.60 -3.03
C PHE A 76 -1.30 7.93 -2.29
N CYS A 77 -0.23 8.19 -1.55
CA CYS A 77 -0.14 9.39 -0.71
C CYS A 77 -0.05 10.66 -1.54
N TRP A 78 0.66 10.65 -2.67
CA TRP A 78 0.76 11.82 -3.54
C TRP A 78 -0.54 12.11 -4.28
N LEU A 79 -1.27 11.09 -4.73
CA LEU A 79 -2.57 11.28 -5.38
C LEU A 79 -3.65 11.69 -4.38
N ALA A 80 -3.73 11.01 -3.24
CA ALA A 80 -4.73 11.30 -2.21
C ALA A 80 -4.41 12.64 -1.54
N PHE A 81 -3.26 12.78 -0.88
CA PHE A 81 -2.98 13.90 0.02
C PHE A 81 -2.28 15.07 -0.66
N GLY A 82 -1.38 14.81 -1.61
CA GLY A 82 -0.71 15.86 -2.37
C GLY A 82 -1.65 16.56 -3.34
N LEU A 83 -2.12 15.83 -4.36
CA LEU A 83 -2.99 16.37 -5.42
C LEU A 83 -4.44 16.56 -4.95
N GLY A 84 -4.96 15.60 -4.18
CA GLY A 84 -6.35 15.60 -3.74
C GLY A 84 -6.65 16.62 -2.64
N PHE A 85 -5.89 16.58 -1.55
CA PHE A 85 -6.10 17.48 -0.39
C PHE A 85 -5.25 18.74 -0.40
N GLY A 86 -4.23 18.84 -1.27
CA GLY A 86 -3.31 19.98 -1.30
C GLY A 86 -2.44 20.08 -0.04
N MET A 87 -2.10 18.96 0.60
CA MET A 87 -1.21 18.95 1.76
C MET A 87 0.22 19.36 1.36
N PRO A 88 0.99 19.99 2.26
CA PRO A 88 2.38 20.31 1.95
C PRO A 88 3.22 19.03 1.83
N ALA A 89 4.27 19.10 1.00
CA ALA A 89 5.02 17.92 0.59
C ALA A 89 5.76 17.23 1.74
N ALA A 90 6.10 17.98 2.81
CA ALA A 90 6.78 17.42 3.98
C ALA A 90 5.89 16.44 4.74
N GLU A 91 4.61 16.77 4.90
CA GLU A 91 3.59 15.99 5.58
C GLU A 91 3.24 14.75 4.74
N VAL A 92 3.10 14.91 3.42
CA VAL A 92 2.88 13.78 2.51
C VAL A 92 4.02 12.77 2.62
N TRP A 93 5.28 13.23 2.64
CA TRP A 93 6.42 12.33 2.80
C TRP A 93 6.45 11.62 4.15
N GLN A 94 6.05 12.27 5.24
CA GLN A 94 5.92 11.60 6.54
C GLN A 94 4.90 10.45 6.48
N ILE A 95 3.76 10.69 5.82
CA ILE A 95 2.72 9.66 5.65
C ILE A 95 3.23 8.51 4.80
N VAL A 96 3.98 8.79 3.71
CA VAL A 96 4.60 7.75 2.88
C VAL A 96 5.53 6.89 3.71
N TRP A 97 6.48 7.49 4.44
CA TRP A 97 7.44 6.72 5.25
C TRP A 97 6.77 5.88 6.32
N PHE A 98 5.74 6.43 6.96
CA PHE A 98 4.95 5.70 7.95
C PHE A 98 4.22 4.49 7.32
N ASN A 99 3.61 4.66 6.14
CA ASN A 99 2.95 3.59 5.42
C ASN A 99 3.92 2.48 5.03
N VAL A 100 5.07 2.85 4.47
CA VAL A 100 6.10 1.88 4.08
C VAL A 100 6.63 1.12 5.29
N ALA A 101 6.88 1.82 6.41
CA ALA A 101 7.34 1.19 7.65
C ALA A 101 6.32 0.19 8.21
N ILE A 102 5.04 0.58 8.31
CA ILE A 102 3.98 -0.31 8.79
C ILE A 102 3.79 -1.50 7.87
N LYS A 103 3.62 -1.26 6.56
CA LYS A 103 3.40 -2.33 5.59
C LYS A 103 4.59 -3.29 5.57
N GLY A 104 5.82 -2.77 5.59
CA GLY A 104 7.03 -3.58 5.68
C GLY A 104 7.12 -4.40 6.98
N ALA A 105 6.78 -3.82 8.12
CA ALA A 105 6.71 -4.56 9.39
C ALA A 105 5.67 -5.69 9.32
N VAL A 106 4.48 -5.40 8.78
CA VAL A 106 3.42 -6.39 8.57
C VAL A 106 3.89 -7.50 7.62
N THR A 107 4.60 -7.18 6.53
CA THR A 107 5.20 -8.17 5.63
C THR A 107 6.10 -9.11 6.42
N ILE A 108 7.07 -8.59 7.16
CA ILE A 108 8.03 -9.40 7.95
C ILE A 108 7.30 -10.28 8.97
N LEU A 109 6.34 -9.72 9.70
CA LEU A 109 5.54 -10.45 10.69
C LEU A 109 4.66 -11.53 10.06
N SER A 110 4.28 -11.37 8.79
CA SER A 110 3.44 -12.32 8.05
C SER A 110 4.24 -13.42 7.35
N LEU A 111 5.55 -13.24 7.12
CA LEU A 111 6.41 -14.26 6.51
C LEU A 111 6.38 -15.62 7.23
N PRO A 112 6.41 -15.72 8.58
CA PRO A 112 6.36 -17.00 9.28
C PRO A 112 5.06 -17.76 9.02
N ALA A 113 3.94 -17.06 8.78
CA ALA A 113 2.65 -17.68 8.50
C ALA A 113 2.63 -18.47 7.19
N ILE A 114 3.50 -18.13 6.22
CA ILE A 114 3.66 -18.88 4.96
C ILE A 114 4.11 -20.34 5.24
N TYR A 115 4.89 -20.56 6.30
CA TYR A 115 5.33 -21.89 6.67
C TYR A 115 4.27 -22.69 7.44
N LEU A 116 3.28 -22.03 8.04
CA LEU A 116 2.19 -22.69 8.76
C LEU A 116 1.16 -23.33 7.80
N THR A 117 1.05 -22.83 6.57
CA THR A 117 0.15 -23.38 5.54
C THR A 117 0.86 -24.32 4.55
N GLY A 118 2.17 -24.50 4.68
CA GLY A 118 3.01 -25.35 3.83
C GLY A 118 3.03 -26.83 4.21
N LYS A 119 1.87 -27.49 4.32
CA LYS A 119 1.80 -28.97 4.21
C LYS A 119 0.39 -29.44 3.84
N GLY A 120 0.16 -29.63 2.55
CA GLY A 120 -1.05 -30.32 2.09
C GLY A 120 -1.38 -30.08 0.63
N ARG A 121 -0.63 -30.70 -0.29
CA ARG A 121 -1.07 -31.01 -1.67
C ARG A 121 -0.03 -31.83 -2.46
N GLU A 122 0.40 -32.94 -1.88
CA GLU A 122 1.18 -33.95 -2.61
C GLU A 122 0.73 -35.34 -2.12
N SER A 123 -0.48 -35.75 -2.53
CA SER A 123 -0.93 -37.15 -2.35
C SER A 123 -2.12 -37.57 -3.22
N LEU A 124 -2.45 -36.85 -4.29
CA LEU A 124 -3.47 -37.29 -5.23
C LEU A 124 -2.95 -37.03 -6.64
N ASP A 125 -2.25 -38.04 -7.17
CA ASP A 125 -2.28 -38.49 -8.57
C ASP A 125 -1.15 -39.52 -8.73
N VAL A 126 -1.41 -40.72 -8.18
CA VAL A 126 -0.74 -42.01 -8.51
C VAL A 126 -1.60 -42.76 -9.51
#